data_AF-A0A814HU53-F1
#
_entry.id   AF-A0A814HU53-F1
#
_cell.length_a   1.000
_cell.length_b   1.000
_cell.length_c   1.000
_cell.angle_alpha   90.00
_cell.angle_beta   90.00
_cell.angle_gamma   90.00
#
_symmetry.space_group_name_H-M   'P 1'
#
loop_
_entity.id
_entity.type
_entity.pdbx_description
1 polymer ?
#
loop_
_entity_poly.entity_id
_entity_poly.type
_entity_poly.pdbx_seq_one_letter_code
_entity_poly.pdbx_strand_id
1 'polypeptide(L)'
;MIPQTTSTEICSSFWDSTPIGRSFFLRFCQYEQLSPQLILEDKVFRSAIRLQNNSTYHSQIKFIGTLVTDDESQRLTYVIDRLILKDSITNEFHNHQPLTGEFLIPIQCTNKNSTTINNCIQDGIK
;
A
#
# COMPACT_ATOMS: atom_id res chain seq x y z
N MET A 1 -43.24 46.06 27.93
CA MET A 1 -42.19 45.80 26.92
C MET A 1 -41.16 44.90 27.57
N ILE A 2 -41.00 43.69 27.06
CA ILE A 2 -40.07 42.67 27.56
C ILE A 2 -38.66 43.12 27.14
N PRO A 3 -37.65 43.14 28.05
CA PRO A 3 -36.29 43.41 27.63
C PRO A 3 -35.79 42.21 26.81
N GLN A 4 -35.40 42.47 25.56
CA GLN A 4 -34.71 41.48 24.73
C GLN A 4 -33.38 41.14 25.40
N THR A 5 -33.24 39.91 25.87
CA THR A 5 -31.96 39.32 26.24
C THR A 5 -31.12 39.19 24.98
N THR A 6 -30.16 40.09 24.79
CA THR A 6 -29.06 39.87 23.85
C THR A 6 -28.21 38.74 24.42
N SER A 7 -28.42 37.51 23.95
CA SER A 7 -27.44 36.45 24.14
C SER A 7 -26.23 36.80 23.30
N THR A 8 -25.27 37.51 23.90
CA THR A 8 -23.91 37.59 23.39
C THR A 8 -23.35 36.18 23.48
N GLU A 9 -23.44 35.43 22.38
CA GLU A 9 -22.74 34.18 22.21
C GLU A 9 -21.25 34.46 22.42
N ILE A 10 -20.72 34.04 23.56
CA ILE A 10 -19.29 34.03 23.81
C ILE A 10 -18.75 32.92 22.91
N CYS A 11 -18.37 33.29 21.69
CA CYS A 11 -17.54 32.46 20.84
C CYS A 11 -16.14 32.43 21.48
N SER A 12 -15.98 31.64 22.55
CA SER A 12 -14.67 31.33 23.11
C SER A 12 -14.08 30.21 22.25
N SER A 13 -13.35 30.58 21.20
CA SER A 13 -12.56 29.60 20.46
C SER A 13 -11.56 28.93 21.40
N PHE A 14 -11.48 27.60 21.34
CA PHE A 14 -10.58 26.80 22.20
C PHE A 14 -9.10 27.08 21.95
N TRP A 15 -8.77 27.67 20.80
CA TRP A 15 -7.42 28.09 20.43
C TRP A 15 -7.50 29.26 19.43
N ASP A 16 -6.37 29.95 19.26
CA ASP A 16 -6.19 30.95 18.21
C ASP A 16 -5.74 30.25 16.91
N SER A 17 -6.54 30.36 15.85
CA SER A 17 -6.26 29.79 14.53
C SER A 17 -5.57 30.79 13.58
N THR A 18 -5.14 31.94 14.08
CA THR A 18 -4.41 32.94 13.29
C THR A 18 -3.09 32.32 12.78
N PRO A 19 -2.84 32.26 11.46
CA PRO A 19 -1.65 31.61 10.92
C PRO A 19 -0.39 32.40 11.30
N ILE A 20 0.53 31.74 12.00
CA ILE A 20 1.80 32.34 12.45
C ILE A 20 2.93 32.14 11.40
N GLY A 21 2.68 31.36 10.34
CA GLY A 21 3.70 31.00 9.37
C GLY A 21 3.17 30.61 7.99
N ARG A 22 4.03 30.00 7.19
CA ARG A 22 3.67 29.52 5.86
C ARG A 22 2.80 28.27 5.98
N SER A 23 1.72 28.24 5.20
CA SER A 23 0.95 27.01 4.98
C SER A 23 1.78 26.00 4.20
N PHE A 24 1.68 24.73 4.58
CA PHE A 24 2.28 23.63 3.86
C PHE A 24 1.20 22.60 3.50
N PHE A 25 1.36 21.99 2.33
CA PHE A 25 0.49 20.92 1.88
C PHE A 25 1.11 19.58 2.25
N LEU A 26 0.35 18.78 3.02
CA LEU A 26 0.76 17.43 3.36
C LEU A 26 0.37 16.48 2.23
N ARG A 27 1.33 15.68 1.76
CA ARG A 27 1.13 14.58 0.80
C ARG A 27 1.96 13.38 1.23
N PHE A 28 1.50 12.18 0.92
CA PHE A 28 2.19 10.93 1.27
C PHE A 28 3.59 10.82 0.64
N CYS A 29 3.79 11.40 -0.55
CA CYS A 29 5.10 11.60 -1.18
C CYS A 29 5.25 13.08 -1.53
N GLN A 30 5.79 13.87 -0.60
CA GLN A 30 5.81 15.33 -0.72
C GLN A 30 6.82 15.85 -1.75
N TYR A 31 7.84 15.07 -2.08
CA TYR A 31 8.91 15.46 -2.99
C TYR A 31 8.92 14.54 -4.23
N GLU A 32 8.79 15.11 -5.42
CA GLU A 32 8.78 14.35 -6.70
C GLU A 32 10.09 13.59 -6.96
N GLN A 33 11.22 14.05 -6.40
CA GLN A 33 12.53 13.36 -6.46
C GLN A 33 12.61 12.14 -5.52
N LEU A 34 11.61 11.95 -4.66
CA LEU A 34 11.46 10.81 -3.74
C LEU A 34 10.36 9.88 -4.26
N SER A 35 10.40 9.59 -5.56
CA SER A 35 9.49 8.60 -6.14
C SER A 35 9.59 7.30 -5.35
N PRO A 36 8.44 6.68 -5.01
CA PRO A 36 8.46 5.44 -4.27
C PRO A 36 9.23 4.36 -5.03
N GLN A 37 10.05 3.62 -4.32
CA GLN A 37 10.81 2.52 -4.87
C GLN A 37 10.12 1.20 -4.55
N LEU A 38 10.09 0.28 -5.51
CA LEU A 38 9.65 -1.09 -5.31
C LEU A 38 10.84 -2.04 -5.48
N ILE A 39 11.11 -2.85 -4.47
CA ILE A 39 12.11 -3.91 -4.49
C ILE A 39 11.36 -5.24 -4.45
N LEU A 40 11.56 -6.06 -5.47
CA LEU A 40 11.07 -7.44 -5.51
C LEU A 40 12.26 -8.39 -5.40
N GLU A 41 12.30 -9.19 -4.34
CA GLU A 41 13.37 -10.18 -4.20
C GLU A 41 13.31 -11.26 -5.29
N ASP A 42 14.47 -11.59 -5.85
CA ASP A 42 14.59 -12.57 -6.93
C ASP A 42 14.01 -13.95 -6.55
N LYS A 43 14.14 -14.35 -5.27
CA LYS A 43 13.56 -15.59 -4.75
C LYS A 43 12.03 -15.62 -4.89
N VAL A 44 11.37 -14.48 -4.68
CA VAL A 44 9.92 -14.32 -4.78
C VAL A 44 9.51 -14.35 -6.25
N PHE A 45 10.21 -13.57 -7.08
CA PHE A 45 9.98 -13.51 -8.52
C PHE A 45 10.08 -14.89 -9.18
N ARG A 46 11.17 -15.62 -8.93
CA ARG A 46 11.36 -16.98 -9.47
C ARG A 46 10.30 -17.94 -8.99
N SER A 47 9.87 -17.82 -7.73
CA SER A 47 8.83 -18.69 -7.18
C SER A 47 7.47 -18.43 -7.85
N ALA A 48 7.12 -17.17 -8.10
CA ALA A 48 5.92 -16.81 -8.86
C ALA A 48 5.94 -17.38 -10.29
N ILE A 49 7.08 -17.27 -10.99
CA ILE A 49 7.27 -17.85 -12.33
C ILE A 49 7.11 -19.37 -12.33
N ARG A 50 7.71 -20.07 -11.35
CA ARG A 50 7.58 -21.52 -11.22
C ARG A 50 6.12 -21.95 -11.01
N LEU A 51 5.38 -21.19 -10.21
CA LEU A 51 3.97 -21.45 -9.94
C LEU A 51 3.11 -21.20 -11.18
N GLN A 52 3.38 -20.14 -11.95
CA GLN A 52 2.67 -19.86 -13.20
C GLN A 52 2.91 -20.96 -14.25
N ASN A 53 4.14 -21.48 -14.35
CA ASN A 53 4.49 -22.52 -15.33
C ASN A 53 3.96 -23.91 -14.96
N ASN A 54 3.51 -24.11 -13.72
CA ASN A 54 2.91 -25.37 -13.31
C ASN A 54 1.45 -25.42 -13.81
N SER A 55 1.17 -26.23 -14.83
CA SER A 55 -0.10 -26.29 -15.56
C SER A 55 -1.33 -26.62 -14.71
N THR A 56 -1.13 -27.13 -13.50
CA THR A 56 -2.19 -27.47 -12.54
C THR A 56 -2.57 -26.33 -11.60
N TYR A 57 -1.79 -25.23 -11.57
CA TYR A 57 -2.00 -24.14 -10.60
C TYR A 57 -2.84 -23.00 -11.19
N HIS A 58 -4.12 -22.99 -10.82
CA HIS A 58 -5.07 -21.88 -11.03
C HIS A 58 -5.39 -21.16 -9.71
N SER A 59 -4.36 -20.86 -8.91
CA SER A 59 -4.53 -20.18 -7.63
C SER A 59 -4.22 -18.68 -7.72
N GLN A 60 -4.99 -17.88 -7.01
CA GLN A 60 -4.66 -16.47 -6.75
C GLN A 60 -3.39 -16.41 -5.89
N ILE A 61 -2.38 -15.63 -6.31
CA ILE A 61 -1.15 -15.41 -5.57
C ILE A 61 -1.25 -14.06 -4.86
N LYS A 62 -0.71 -13.92 -3.65
CA LYS A 62 -0.44 -12.61 -3.06
C LYS A 62 1.03 -12.48 -2.76
N PHE A 63 1.60 -11.34 -3.11
CA PHE A 63 2.89 -10.91 -2.60
C PHE A 63 2.69 -10.23 -1.25
N ILE A 64 3.62 -10.48 -0.33
CA ILE A 64 3.68 -9.83 0.96
C ILE A 64 4.95 -9.00 0.97
N GLY A 65 4.82 -7.78 1.47
CA GLY A 65 5.95 -6.90 1.64
C GLY A 65 5.84 -6.00 2.86
N THR A 66 6.90 -5.24 3.08
CA THR A 66 7.01 -4.25 4.16
C THR A 66 7.38 -2.89 3.59
N LEU A 67 6.83 -1.85 4.22
CA LEU A 67 7.11 -0.47 3.84
C LEU A 67 8.24 0.05 4.72
N VAL A 68 9.32 0.49 4.07
CA VAL A 68 10.51 1.01 4.72
C VAL A 68 10.69 2.46 4.31
N THR A 69 10.96 3.31 5.28
CA THR A 69 11.39 4.70 5.05
C THR A 69 12.84 4.83 5.49
N ASP A 70 13.65 5.43 4.63
CA ASP A 70 15.00 5.85 5.02
C ASP A 70 14.90 7.27 5.61
N ASP A 71 15.43 7.47 6.82
CA ASP A 71 15.37 8.75 7.53
C ASP A 71 16.17 9.84 6.83
N GLU A 72 17.26 9.48 6.13
CA GLU A 72 18.13 10.45 5.47
C GLU A 72 17.55 10.91 4.13
N SER A 73 17.14 9.95 3.28
CA SER A 73 16.58 10.28 1.97
C SER A 73 15.08 10.59 2.01
N GLN A 74 14.38 10.28 3.10
CA GLN A 74 12.92 10.28 3.18
C GLN A 74 12.25 9.48 2.04
N ARG A 75 12.99 8.56 1.40
CA ARG A 75 12.47 7.75 0.31
C ARG A 75 11.64 6.60 0.85
N LEU A 76 10.43 6.48 0.29
CA LEU A 76 9.54 5.38 0.57
C LEU A 76 9.94 4.15 -0.28
N THR A 77 10.22 3.03 0.38
CA THR A 77 10.62 1.78 -0.28
C THR A 77 9.68 0.65 0.11
N TYR A 78 9.02 0.07 -0.88
CA TYR A 78 8.22 -1.15 -0.76
C TYR A 78 9.11 -2.36 -1.01
N VAL A 79 9.32 -3.21 -0.02
CA VAL A 79 10.13 -4.44 -0.15
C VAL A 79 9.23 -5.66 -0.15
N ILE A 80 9.21 -6.39 -1.26
CA ILE A 80 8.47 -7.64 -1.42
C ILE A 80 9.44 -8.81 -1.27
N ASP A 81 9.29 -9.57 -0.19
CA ASP A 81 10.20 -10.64 0.21
C ASP A 81 9.51 -12.01 0.33
N ARG A 82 8.18 -12.05 0.24
CA ARG A 82 7.37 -13.26 0.44
C ARG A 82 6.22 -13.36 -0.56
N LEU A 83 5.78 -14.59 -0.79
CA LEU A 83 4.54 -14.88 -1.50
C LEU A 83 3.72 -15.90 -0.74
N ILE A 84 2.40 -15.79 -0.88
CA ILE A 84 1.43 -16.76 -0.37
C ILE A 84 0.50 -17.19 -1.48
N LEU A 85 0.05 -18.43 -1.36
CA LEU A 85 -0.83 -19.10 -2.30
C LEU A 85 -2.21 -19.23 -1.69
N LYS A 86 -3.24 -19.01 -2.51
CA LYS A 86 -4.61 -19.38 -2.17
C LYS A 86 -4.83 -20.86 -2.45
N ASP A 87 -5.22 -21.61 -1.44
CA ASP A 87 -5.67 -22.99 -1.60
C ASP A 87 -6.95 -23.04 -2.42
N SER A 88 -6.98 -23.88 -3.45
CA SER A 88 -8.16 -24.08 -4.29
C SER A 88 -9.29 -24.84 -3.59
N ILE A 89 -8.96 -25.61 -2.54
CA ILE A 89 -9.90 -26.48 -1.81
C ILE A 89 -10.59 -25.70 -0.67
N THR A 90 -9.83 -24.95 0.12
CA THR A 90 -10.35 -24.21 1.27
C THR A 90 -10.70 -22.76 0.93
N ASN A 91 -10.28 -22.27 -0.24
CA ASN A 91 -10.46 -20.88 -0.67
C ASN A 91 -9.77 -19.87 0.28
N GLU A 92 -8.88 -20.34 1.15
CA GLU A 92 -8.08 -19.53 2.07
C GLU A 92 -6.64 -19.40 1.57
N PHE A 93 -5.95 -18.34 1.98
CA PHE A 93 -4.50 -18.29 1.77
C PHE A 93 -3.83 -19.19 2.79
N HIS A 94 -2.99 -20.12 2.34
CA HIS A 94 -2.29 -21.07 3.21
C HIS A 94 -1.75 -20.39 4.47
N ASN A 95 -2.34 -20.69 5.63
CA ASN A 95 -1.86 -20.41 6.99
C ASN A 95 -1.17 -19.07 7.23
N HIS A 96 -1.55 -18.01 6.51
CA HIS A 96 -0.91 -16.71 6.68
C HIS A 96 -1.72 -15.88 7.68
N GLN A 97 -1.20 -15.77 8.90
CA GLN A 97 -1.60 -14.71 9.81
C GLN A 97 -0.89 -13.41 9.40
N PRO A 98 -1.64 -12.34 9.06
CA PRO A 98 -1.03 -11.06 8.73
C PRO A 98 -0.30 -10.51 9.94
N LEU A 99 0.97 -10.13 9.75
CA LEU A 99 1.76 -9.44 10.77
C LEU A 99 1.54 -7.93 10.64
N THR A 100 1.65 -7.23 11.78
CA THR A 100 1.58 -5.76 11.78
C THR A 100 2.71 -5.17 10.94
N GLY A 101 2.37 -4.24 10.05
CA GLY A 101 3.33 -3.59 9.14
C GLY A 101 3.47 -4.28 7.77
N GLU A 102 2.76 -5.39 7.54
CA GLU A 102 2.71 -6.03 6.23
C GLU A 102 1.68 -5.37 5.31
N PHE A 103 2.03 -5.25 4.04
CA PHE A 103 1.08 -4.99 2.96
C PHE A 103 0.97 -6.20 2.04
N LEU A 104 -0.19 -6.36 1.42
CA LEU A 104 -0.47 -7.45 0.50
C LEU A 104 -0.76 -6.92 -0.90
N ILE A 105 -0.09 -7.47 -1.91
CA ILE A 105 -0.37 -7.18 -3.32
C ILE A 105 -0.98 -8.42 -3.96
N PRO A 106 -2.27 -8.40 -4.33
CA PRO A 106 -2.87 -9.51 -5.06
C PRO A 106 -2.32 -9.56 -6.49
N ILE A 107 -1.92 -10.75 -6.93
CA ILE A 107 -1.41 -11.00 -8.28
C ILE A 107 -2.24 -12.07 -8.94
N GLN A 108 -2.68 -11.76 -10.15
CA GLN A 108 -3.39 -12.69 -10.99
C GLN A 108 -2.43 -13.29 -12.03
N CYS A 109 -1.88 -14.46 -11.73
CA CYS A 109 -1.12 -15.24 -12.70
C CYS A 109 -2.10 -15.93 -13.66
N THR A 110 -2.34 -15.33 -14.82
CA THR A 110 -3.10 -16.00 -15.88
C THR A 110 -2.17 -16.87 -16.71
N ASN A 111 -2.53 -18.14 -16.88
CA ASN A 111 -1.85 -19.07 -17.77
C ASN A 111 -2.32 -18.78 -19.21
N LYS A 112 -1.91 -17.64 -19.76
CA LYS A 112 -2.08 -17.31 -21.17
C LYS A 112 -0.71 -16.92 -21.68
N ASN A 113 -0.17 -17.76 -22.58
CA ASN A 113 1.02 -17.57 -23.39
C ASN A 113 1.72 -16.21 -23.21
N SER A 114 2.83 -16.24 -22.47
CA SER A 114 3.94 -15.27 -22.51
C SER A 114 3.55 -13.80 -22.70
N THR A 115 3.28 -13.05 -21.62
CA THR A 115 3.61 -11.60 -21.50
C THR A 115 3.16 -10.95 -20.18
N THR A 116 2.37 -11.61 -19.34
CA THR A 116 1.58 -10.91 -18.32
C THR A 116 2.33 -10.36 -17.10
N ILE A 117 3.50 -10.92 -16.72
CA ILE A 117 4.17 -10.47 -15.48
C ILE A 117 4.79 -9.06 -15.61
N ASN A 118 5.30 -8.69 -16.78
CA ASN A 118 5.81 -7.33 -17.00
C ASN A 118 4.69 -6.27 -16.91
N ASN A 119 3.44 -6.64 -17.20
CA ASN A 119 2.31 -5.70 -17.15
C ASN A 119 1.69 -5.61 -15.75
N CYS A 120 1.66 -6.69 -14.96
CA CYS A 120 1.04 -6.67 -13.63
C CYS A 120 1.78 -5.79 -12.61
N ILE A 121 3.08 -5.53 -12.77
CA ILE A 121 3.83 -4.63 -11.89
C ILE A 121 3.50 -3.15 -12.20
N GLN A 122 3.08 -2.84 -13.43
CA GLN A 122 2.74 -1.45 -13.82
C GLN A 122 1.32 -1.03 -13.41
N ASP A 123 0.37 -1.97 -13.33
CA ASP A 123 -1.01 -1.65 -12.94
C ASP A 123 -1.25 -1.62 -11.41
N GLY A 124 -0.30 -2.13 -10.61
CA GLY A 124 -0.38 -2.12 -9.15
C GLY A 124 0.16 -0.84 -8.48
N ILE A 125 0.75 0.07 -9.27
CA ILE A 125 1.27 1.37 -8.82
C ILE A 125 0.48 2.46 -9.56
N LYS A 126 -0.75 2.71 -9.13
CA LYS A 126 -1.52 3.91 -9.44
C LYS A 126 -2.11 4.48 -8.16
#